data_AF-P53066-F1
#
_entry.id   AF-P53066-F1
#
_cell.length_a   1.000
_cell.length_b   1.000
_cell.length_c   1.000
_cell.angle_alpha   90.00
_cell.angle_beta   90.00
_cell.angle_gamma   90.00
#
_symmetry.space_group_name_H-M   'P 1'
#
loop_
_entity.id
_entity.type
_entity.pdbx_description
1 polymer ?
#
loop_
_entity_poly.entity_id
_entity_poly.type
_entity_poly.pdbx_seq_one_letter_code
_entity_poly.pdbx_strand_id
1 'polypeptide(L)'
;MNTEGASLSEQLLDAARRNNLDLLETVFDSLDNDPEKIAKLINESKEPLGNTALHLCCKYGSWEVLDKILDQDGEIEIDPQNDVDGDTPLHVTVRYSQEEPEHGTFIARNLIEVGADPRVRNYNNQKPVDLVHGDELDELIDLLQGAELAIDSTNGSGDNNEDGEMIDDGPSDDDEEDDKK
;
A
#
# COMPACT_ATOMS: atom_id res chain seq x y z
N MET A 1 -6.01 9.93 42.91
CA MET A 1 -6.70 9.54 41.67
C MET A 1 -5.89 10.14 40.54
N ASN A 2 -4.95 9.39 39.98
CA ASN A 2 -4.31 9.79 38.73
C ASN A 2 -5.28 9.37 37.63
N THR A 3 -6.14 10.30 37.21
CA THR A 3 -6.88 10.16 35.95
C THR A 3 -5.92 10.58 34.84
N GLU A 4 -4.92 9.74 34.57
CA GLU A 4 -4.19 9.84 33.32
C GLU A 4 -5.20 9.52 32.23
N GLY A 5 -5.54 10.53 31.41
CA GLY A 5 -6.40 10.32 30.25
C GLY A 5 -5.72 9.38 29.25
N ALA A 6 -6.47 8.96 28.23
CA ALA A 6 -5.89 8.20 27.13
C ALA A 6 -4.71 8.98 26.52
N SER A 7 -3.62 8.29 26.23
CA SER A 7 -2.50 8.85 25.48
C SER A 7 -2.94 9.31 24.09
N LEU A 8 -2.18 10.21 23.44
CA LEU A 8 -2.50 10.64 22.07
C LEU A 8 -2.56 9.47 21.08
N SER A 9 -1.71 8.45 21.29
CA SER A 9 -1.73 7.22 20.50
C SER A 9 -3.05 6.47 20.66
N GLU A 10 -3.52 6.29 21.90
CA GLU A 10 -4.80 5.64 22.17
C GLU A 10 -5.98 6.45 21.61
N GLN A 11 -5.93 7.78 21.70
CA GLN A 11 -6.96 8.66 21.15
C GLN A 11 -7.01 8.60 19.61
N LEU A 12 -5.85 8.62 18.94
CA LEU A 12 -5.75 8.45 17.50
C LEU A 12 -6.34 7.10 17.05
N LEU A 13 -5.95 6.01 17.72
CA LEU A 13 -6.45 4.68 17.40
C LEU A 13 -7.95 4.55 17.72
N ASP A 14 -8.46 5.23 18.75
CA ASP A 14 -9.91 5.28 19.04
C ASP A 14 -10.69 6.07 17.99
N ALA A 15 -10.14 7.21 17.53
CA ALA A 15 -10.69 7.99 16.44
C ALA A 15 -10.81 7.14 15.15
N ALA A 16 -9.75 6.41 14.80
CA ALA A 16 -9.71 5.51 13.65
C ALA A 16 -10.72 4.34 13.75
N ARG A 17 -11.01 3.80 14.95
CA ARG A 17 -12.02 2.73 15.12
C ARG A 17 -13.45 3.21 15.01
N ARG A 18 -13.71 4.46 15.41
CA ARG A 18 -15.06 5.01 15.56
C ARG A 18 -15.42 6.01 14.47
N ASN A 19 -14.54 6.20 13.50
CA ASN A 19 -14.63 7.26 12.50
C ASN A 19 -14.90 8.64 13.12
N ASN A 20 -14.18 8.96 14.19
CA ASN A 20 -14.42 10.18 14.97
C ASN A 20 -13.44 11.28 14.56
N LEU A 21 -13.82 12.06 13.53
CA LEU A 21 -13.03 13.17 13.01
C LEU A 21 -12.78 14.25 14.07
N ASP A 22 -13.78 14.61 14.89
CA ASP A 22 -13.63 15.64 15.93
C ASP A 22 -12.54 15.28 16.95
N LEU A 23 -12.45 13.99 17.32
CA LEU A 23 -11.41 13.50 18.21
C LEU A 23 -10.04 13.53 17.54
N LEU A 24 -9.96 13.15 16.26
CA LEU A 24 -8.71 13.22 15.49
C LEU A 24 -8.21 14.67 15.41
N GLU A 25 -9.08 15.62 15.08
CA GLU A 25 -8.74 17.04 15.02
C GLU A 25 -8.26 17.57 16.37
N THR A 26 -8.89 17.14 17.47
CA THR A 26 -8.41 17.45 18.82
C THR A 26 -7.00 16.91 19.08
N VAL A 27 -6.70 15.70 18.59
CA VAL A 27 -5.34 15.11 18.70
C VAL A 27 -4.34 15.92 17.88
N PHE A 28 -4.68 16.32 16.65
CA PHE A 28 -3.78 17.12 15.79
C PHE A 28 -3.56 18.53 16.33
N ASP A 29 -4.60 19.17 16.85
CA ASP A 29 -4.51 20.47 17.53
C ASP A 29 -3.58 20.41 18.75
N SER A 30 -3.59 19.29 19.50
CA SER A 30 -2.69 19.09 20.64
C SER A 30 -1.21 18.97 20.25
N LEU A 31 -0.94 18.74 18.96
CA LEU A 31 0.40 18.71 18.35
C LEU A 31 0.75 20.01 17.63
N ASP A 32 -0.04 21.07 17.81
CA ASP A 32 0.09 22.38 17.14
C ASP A 32 -0.14 22.31 15.61
N ASN A 33 -0.82 21.28 15.11
CA ASN A 33 -0.95 20.99 13.67
C ASN A 33 0.41 20.92 12.94
N ASP A 34 1.45 20.48 13.66
CA ASP A 34 2.80 20.27 13.14
C ASP A 34 2.85 18.96 12.32
N PRO A 35 3.08 19.02 11.00
CA PRO A 35 3.00 17.85 10.12
C PRO A 35 3.94 16.71 10.53
N GLU A 36 5.15 17.05 10.98
CA GLU A 36 6.17 16.07 11.39
C GLU A 36 5.78 15.37 12.70
N LYS A 37 5.25 16.11 13.69
CA LYS A 37 4.73 15.50 14.93
C LYS A 37 3.53 14.61 14.65
N ILE A 38 2.62 15.04 13.77
CA ILE A 38 1.43 14.29 13.37
C ILE A 38 1.84 13.00 12.66
N ALA A 39 2.69 13.09 11.64
CA ALA A 39 3.18 11.93 10.91
C ALA A 39 3.89 10.93 11.81
N LYS A 40 4.75 11.42 12.71
CA LYS A 40 5.41 10.58 13.71
C LYS A 40 4.40 9.85 14.60
N LEU A 41 3.39 10.57 15.13
CA LEU A 41 2.36 9.95 15.95
C LEU A 41 1.60 8.86 15.17
N ILE A 42 1.24 9.13 13.92
CA ILE A 42 0.50 8.19 13.06
C ILE A 42 1.31 6.92 12.80
N ASN A 43 2.58 7.06 12.40
CA ASN A 43 3.45 5.93 12.05
C ASN A 43 3.83 5.08 13.28
N GLU A 44 4.06 5.71 14.44
CA GLU A 44 4.47 5.01 15.66
C GLU A 44 3.28 4.40 16.45
N SER A 45 2.05 4.85 16.19
CA SER A 45 0.87 4.36 16.92
C SER A 45 0.38 3.03 16.40
N LYS A 46 0.49 1.99 17.24
CA LYS A 46 0.01 0.64 16.98
C LYS A 46 -0.82 0.12 18.13
N GLU A 47 -1.89 -0.61 17.81
CA GLU A 47 -2.60 -1.43 18.81
C GLU A 47 -1.85 -2.74 19.08
N PRO A 48 -2.19 -3.52 20.13
CA PRO A 48 -1.48 -4.75 20.50
C PRO A 48 -1.24 -5.80 19.39
N LEU A 49 -2.06 -5.87 18.34
CA LEU A 49 -1.87 -6.75 17.17
C LEU A 49 -1.03 -6.10 16.05
N GLY A 50 -0.44 -4.93 16.30
CA GLY A 50 0.39 -4.19 15.36
C GLY A 50 -0.37 -3.37 14.32
N ASN A 51 -1.70 -3.32 14.38
CA ASN A 51 -2.49 -2.49 13.45
C ASN A 51 -2.26 -1.00 13.74
N THR A 52 -1.88 -0.25 12.70
CA THR A 52 -1.78 1.21 12.72
C THR A 52 -3.15 1.87 12.54
N ALA A 53 -3.22 3.20 12.63
CA ALA A 53 -4.45 3.94 12.34
C ALA A 53 -5.01 3.63 10.95
N LEU A 54 -4.17 3.53 9.92
CA LEU A 54 -4.60 3.21 8.55
C LEU A 54 -5.28 1.83 8.49
N HIS A 55 -4.72 0.80 9.13
CA HIS A 55 -5.34 -0.52 9.21
C HIS A 55 -6.72 -0.47 9.88
N LEU A 56 -6.84 0.26 10.99
CA LEU A 56 -8.11 0.38 11.70
C LEU A 56 -9.15 1.12 10.85
N CYS A 57 -8.76 2.20 10.20
CA CYS A 57 -9.65 2.90 9.26
C CYS A 57 -10.15 1.98 8.16
N CYS A 58 -9.27 1.21 7.53
CA CYS A 58 -9.64 0.27 6.47
C CYS A 58 -10.53 -0.86 6.99
N LYS A 59 -10.26 -1.37 8.21
CA LYS A 59 -11.03 -2.45 8.84
C LYS A 59 -12.47 -2.04 9.15
N TYR A 60 -12.66 -0.79 9.55
CA TYR A 60 -13.95 -0.26 10.02
C TYR A 60 -14.60 0.69 9.01
N GLY A 61 -14.06 0.83 7.80
CA GLY A 61 -14.57 1.77 6.79
C GLY A 61 -14.55 3.24 7.22
N SER A 62 -13.66 3.62 8.14
CA SER A 62 -13.63 4.95 8.77
C SER A 62 -12.96 5.98 7.85
N TRP A 63 -13.70 6.33 6.79
CA TRP A 63 -13.21 7.16 5.70
C TRP A 63 -12.85 8.58 6.13
N GLU A 64 -13.67 9.24 6.94
CA GLU A 64 -13.43 10.66 7.30
C GLU A 64 -12.11 10.82 8.09
N VAL A 65 -11.78 9.84 8.93
CA VAL A 65 -10.49 9.79 9.63
C VAL A 65 -9.36 9.38 8.70
N LEU A 66 -9.60 8.43 7.78
CA LEU A 66 -8.58 7.99 6.81
C LEU A 66 -8.16 9.14 5.89
N ASP A 67 -9.14 9.80 5.26
CA ASP A 67 -8.97 10.93 4.35
C ASP A 67 -8.14 12.03 5.04
N LYS A 68 -8.53 12.41 6.25
CA LYS A 68 -7.81 13.42 7.05
C LYS A 68 -6.37 13.02 7.38
N ILE A 69 -6.10 11.73 7.60
CA ILE A 69 -4.75 11.20 7.83
C ILE A 69 -3.92 11.24 6.54
N LEU A 70 -4.50 10.83 5.41
CA LEU A 70 -3.83 10.78 4.11
C LEU A 70 -3.55 12.19 3.55
N ASP A 71 -4.37 13.18 3.92
CA ASP A 71 -4.19 14.60 3.55
C ASP A 71 -3.10 15.34 4.36
N GLN A 72 -2.40 14.67 5.28
CA GLN A 72 -1.33 15.32 6.04
C GLN A 72 -0.08 15.55 5.18
N ASP A 73 0.51 16.74 5.29
CA ASP A 73 1.73 17.11 4.56
C ASP A 73 3.00 16.36 5.03
N GLY A 74 2.91 15.57 6.11
CA GLY A 74 4.03 14.83 6.67
C GLY A 74 4.29 13.48 5.99
N GLU A 75 5.42 12.84 6.30
CA GLU A 75 5.78 11.52 5.78
C GLU A 75 4.96 10.40 6.43
N ILE A 76 3.75 10.16 5.94
CA ILE A 76 2.88 9.05 6.40
C ILE A 76 3.35 7.74 5.74
N GLU A 77 3.56 6.70 6.55
CA GLU A 77 3.83 5.35 6.05
C GLU A 77 2.53 4.74 5.50
N ILE A 78 2.46 4.54 4.19
CA ILE A 78 1.24 4.09 3.48
C ILE A 78 1.08 2.56 3.51
N ASP A 79 2.19 1.81 3.47
CA ASP A 79 2.21 0.34 3.46
C ASP A 79 2.81 -0.30 4.73
N PRO A 80 2.45 0.14 5.96
CA PRO A 80 2.94 -0.52 7.16
C PRO A 80 2.38 -1.94 7.20
N GLN A 81 3.19 -2.91 7.60
CA GLN A 81 2.72 -4.27 7.84
C GLN A 81 2.35 -4.46 9.31
N ASN A 82 1.16 -5.02 9.57
CA ASN A 82 0.76 -5.37 10.93
C ASN A 82 1.57 -6.57 11.48
N ASP A 83 1.56 -6.75 12.80
CA ASP A 83 2.48 -7.69 13.45
C ASP A 83 1.98 -9.15 13.36
N VAL A 84 0.67 -9.35 13.19
CA VAL A 84 0.06 -10.70 13.23
C VAL A 84 0.10 -11.39 11.86
N ASP A 85 -0.38 -10.72 10.82
CA ASP A 85 -0.56 -11.32 9.50
C ASP A 85 0.43 -10.77 8.46
N GLY A 86 1.13 -9.67 8.77
CA GLY A 86 1.95 -8.94 7.82
C GLY A 86 1.12 -8.20 6.77
N ASP A 87 -0.17 -7.99 7.06
CA ASP A 87 -1.08 -7.30 6.15
C ASP A 87 -0.74 -5.81 6.11
N THR A 88 -0.91 -5.22 4.93
CA THR A 88 -0.95 -3.76 4.73
C THR A 88 -2.38 -3.23 4.86
N PRO A 89 -2.59 -1.90 4.93
CA PRO A 89 -3.93 -1.33 4.86
C PRO A 89 -4.76 -1.84 3.66
N LEU A 90 -4.15 -2.01 2.48
CA LEU A 90 -4.83 -2.58 1.31
C LEU A 90 -5.34 -4.02 1.53
N HIS A 91 -4.58 -4.89 2.21
CA HIS A 91 -5.06 -6.25 2.53
C HIS A 91 -6.28 -6.21 3.44
N VAL A 92 -6.30 -5.28 4.40
CA VAL A 92 -7.43 -5.10 5.32
C VAL A 92 -8.65 -4.55 4.58
N THR A 93 -8.46 -3.58 3.67
CA THR A 93 -9.52 -3.05 2.81
C THR A 93 -10.19 -4.13 1.97
N VAL A 94 -9.43 -5.09 1.43
CA VAL A 94 -10.00 -6.20 0.66
C VAL A 94 -10.96 -7.04 1.50
N ARG A 95 -10.61 -7.33 2.76
CA ARG A 95 -11.51 -8.07 3.67
C ARG A 95 -12.74 -7.27 4.02
N TYR A 96 -12.59 -5.96 4.27
CA TYR A 96 -13.73 -5.06 4.50
C TYR A 96 -14.67 -5.00 3.29
N SER A 97 -14.12 -5.00 2.08
CA SER A 97 -14.87 -4.96 0.83
C SER A 97 -15.78 -6.19 0.65
N GLN A 98 -15.50 -7.32 1.30
CA GLN A 98 -16.39 -8.50 1.25
C GLN A 98 -17.75 -8.23 1.91
N GLU A 99 -17.81 -7.31 2.87
CA GLU A 99 -19.05 -6.90 3.53
C GLU A 99 -19.64 -5.62 2.91
N GLU A 100 -18.78 -4.71 2.44
CA GLU A 100 -19.16 -3.41 1.88
C GLU A 100 -18.42 -3.14 0.53
N PRO A 101 -18.81 -3.81 -0.58
CA PRO A 101 -18.06 -3.80 -1.85
C PRO A 101 -17.77 -2.42 -2.43
N GLU A 102 -18.78 -1.55 -2.51
CA GLU A 102 -18.67 -0.23 -3.12
C GLU A 102 -17.74 0.68 -2.28
N HIS A 103 -17.94 0.72 -0.96
CA HIS A 103 -17.15 1.56 -0.06
C HIS A 103 -15.72 1.05 0.09
N GLY A 104 -15.54 -0.27 0.19
CA GLY A 104 -14.22 -0.88 0.24
C GLY A 104 -13.41 -0.64 -1.05
N THR A 105 -14.05 -0.73 -2.22
CA THR A 105 -13.42 -0.40 -3.51
C THR A 105 -13.03 1.07 -3.59
N PHE A 106 -13.89 1.97 -3.08
CA PHE A 106 -13.58 3.40 -2.97
C PHE A 106 -12.36 3.67 -2.07
N ILE A 107 -12.28 3.03 -0.90
CA ILE A 107 -11.12 3.14 0.00
C ILE A 107 -9.85 2.62 -0.69
N ALA A 108 -9.91 1.46 -1.36
CA ALA A 108 -8.78 0.86 -2.05
C ALA A 108 -8.24 1.80 -3.14
N ARG A 109 -9.14 2.45 -3.89
CA ARG A 109 -8.78 3.41 -4.93
C ARG A 109 -7.98 4.58 -4.37
N ASN A 110 -8.46 5.19 -3.29
CA ASN A 110 -7.77 6.32 -2.65
C ASN A 110 -6.41 5.91 -2.07
N LEU A 111 -6.30 4.72 -1.45
CA LEU A 111 -5.01 4.20 -0.98
C LEU A 111 -4.01 4.04 -2.13
N ILE A 112 -4.44 3.51 -3.27
CA ILE A 112 -3.57 3.37 -4.46
C ILE A 112 -3.18 4.74 -5.02
N GLU A 113 -4.10 5.71 -5.04
CA GLU A 113 -3.83 7.07 -5.51
C GLU A 113 -2.76 7.80 -4.68
N VAL A 114 -2.72 7.55 -3.37
CA VAL A 114 -1.65 8.06 -2.48
C VAL A 114 -0.38 7.19 -2.48
N GLY A 115 -0.33 6.14 -3.29
CA GLY A 115 0.88 5.35 -3.55
C GLY A 115 0.99 4.02 -2.82
N ALA A 116 -0.09 3.47 -2.26
CA ALA A 116 -0.08 2.13 -1.67
C ALA A 116 0.29 1.07 -2.74
N ASP A 117 1.27 0.22 -2.45
CA ASP A 117 1.75 -0.80 -3.40
C ASP A 117 0.89 -2.08 -3.31
N PRO A 118 0.07 -2.40 -4.34
CA PRO A 118 -0.78 -3.60 -4.36
C PRO A 118 0.02 -4.90 -4.54
N ARG A 119 1.34 -4.84 -4.67
CA ARG A 119 2.21 -6.01 -4.86
C ARG A 119 2.83 -6.51 -3.56
N VAL A 120 2.72 -5.75 -2.46
CA VAL A 120 3.23 -6.15 -1.14
C VAL A 120 2.60 -7.47 -0.72
N ARG A 121 3.41 -8.38 -0.18
CA ARG A 121 2.96 -9.68 0.28
C ARG A 121 2.94 -9.75 1.80
N ASN A 122 1.85 -10.28 2.35
CA ASN A 122 1.74 -10.58 3.77
C ASN A 122 2.54 -11.83 4.18
N TYR A 123 2.47 -12.26 5.44
CA TYR A 123 3.22 -13.43 5.94
C TYR A 123 2.74 -14.76 5.35
N ASN A 124 1.54 -14.80 4.77
CA ASN A 124 1.04 -15.94 3.99
C ASN A 124 1.47 -15.87 2.51
N ASN A 125 2.35 -14.94 2.15
CA ASN A 125 2.83 -14.69 0.80
C ASN A 125 1.70 -14.32 -0.19
N GLN A 126 0.61 -13.74 0.31
CA GLN A 126 -0.54 -13.27 -0.47
C GLN A 126 -0.43 -11.77 -0.69
N LYS A 127 -0.77 -11.29 -1.90
CA LYS A 127 -1.05 -9.89 -2.20
C LYS A 127 -2.49 -9.55 -1.79
N PRO A 128 -2.88 -8.26 -1.72
CA PRO A 128 -4.28 -7.87 -1.50
C PRO A 128 -5.26 -8.56 -2.46
N VAL A 129 -4.95 -8.63 -3.76
CA VAL A 129 -5.82 -9.26 -4.76
C VAL A 129 -6.05 -10.75 -4.52
N ASP A 130 -5.08 -11.44 -3.90
CA ASP A 130 -5.18 -12.88 -3.59
C ASP A 130 -6.20 -13.16 -2.45
N LEU A 131 -6.64 -12.12 -1.73
CA LEU A 131 -7.65 -12.21 -0.66
C LEU A 131 -9.07 -11.93 -1.14
N VAL A 132 -9.26 -11.55 -2.42
CA VAL A 132 -10.58 -11.24 -2.96
C VAL A 132 -11.38 -12.53 -3.14
N HIS A 133 -12.62 -12.54 -2.63
CA HIS A 133 -13.54 -13.66 -2.73
C HIS A 133 -14.95 -13.17 -3.11
N GLY A 134 -15.55 -13.76 -4.14
CA GLY A 134 -16.90 -13.45 -4.60
C GLY A 134 -16.94 -12.58 -5.86
N ASP A 135 -18.03 -12.74 -6.62
CA ASP A 135 -18.21 -12.11 -7.94
C ASP A 135 -18.58 -10.61 -7.84
N GLU A 136 -18.96 -10.12 -6.65
CA GLU A 136 -19.34 -8.71 -6.44
C GLU A 136 -18.13 -7.77 -6.36
N LEU A 137 -16.90 -8.31 -6.38
CA LEU A 137 -15.64 -7.58 -6.22
C LEU A 137 -14.84 -7.45 -7.52
N ASP A 138 -15.46 -7.65 -8.67
CA ASP A 138 -14.80 -7.52 -9.98
C ASP A 138 -14.12 -6.14 -10.16
N GLU A 139 -14.78 -5.05 -9.74
CA GLU A 139 -14.17 -3.70 -9.81
C GLU A 139 -12.92 -3.57 -8.94
N LEU A 140 -12.91 -4.20 -7.76
CA LEU A 140 -11.75 -4.21 -6.87
C LEU A 140 -10.60 -5.03 -7.45
N ILE A 141 -10.90 -6.16 -8.10
CA ILE A 141 -9.89 -6.98 -8.80
C ILE A 141 -9.26 -6.17 -9.93
N ASP A 142 -10.08 -5.57 -10.79
CA ASP A 142 -9.62 -4.75 -11.91
C ASP A 142 -8.75 -3.58 -11.44
N LEU A 143 -9.16 -2.93 -10.35
CA LEU A 143 -8.41 -1.83 -9.73
C LEU A 143 -7.03 -2.30 -9.24
N LEU A 144 -6.96 -3.38 -8.45
CA LEU A 144 -5.71 -3.88 -7.87
C LEU A 144 -4.74 -4.39 -8.95
N GLN A 145 -5.26 -5.15 -9.92
CA GLN A 145 -4.46 -5.67 -11.03
C GLN A 145 -4.00 -4.54 -11.96
N GLY A 146 -4.88 -3.58 -12.25
CA GLY A 146 -4.54 -2.41 -13.05
C GLY A 146 -3.43 -1.58 -12.41
N ALA A 147 -3.49 -1.38 -11.10
CA ALA A 147 -2.46 -0.69 -10.34
C ALA A 147 -1.12 -1.45 -10.35
N GLU A 148 -1.13 -2.78 -10.16
CA GLU A 148 0.07 -3.61 -10.29
C GLU A 148 0.73 -3.46 -11.68
N LEU A 149 -0.05 -3.57 -12.77
CA LEU A 149 0.44 -3.44 -14.14
C LEU A 149 1.03 -2.05 -14.42
N ALA A 150 0.43 -1.00 -13.86
CA ALA A 150 0.94 0.37 -14.01
C ALA A 150 2.33 0.52 -13.38
N ILE A 151 2.55 -0.06 -12.20
CA ILE A 151 3.85 -0.02 -11.52
C ILE A 151 4.90 -0.88 -12.24
N ASP A 152 4.51 -2.03 -12.78
CA ASP A 152 5.46 -2.89 -13.51
C ASP A 152 5.87 -2.24 -14.85
N SER A 153 4.96 -1.52 -15.50
CA SER A 153 5.24 -0.80 -16.75
C SER A 153 6.19 0.39 -16.56
N THR A 154 6.12 1.08 -15.43
CA THR A 154 7.03 2.19 -15.11
C THR A 154 8.45 1.69 -14.79
N ASN A 155 8.58 0.51 -14.21
CA ASN A 155 9.89 -0.11 -13.92
C ASN A 155 10.56 -0.75 -15.15
N GLY A 156 9.81 -1.07 -16.20
CA GLY A 156 10.33 -1.72 -17.43
C GLY A 156 10.88 -0.78 -18.51
N SER A 157 10.82 0.54 -18.32
CA SER A 157 11.20 1.54 -19.35
C SER A 157 12.51 2.31 -19.06
N GLY A 158 13.28 1.85 -18.07
CA GLY A 158 14.59 2.42 -17.72
C GLY A 158 15.74 1.52 -18.19
N ASP A 159 16.42 1.97 -19.24
CA ASP A 159 17.79 1.59 -19.59
C ASP A 159 18.01 0.22 -20.28
N ASN A 160 17.98 0.26 -21.61
CA ASN A 160 18.92 -0.49 -22.46
C ASN A 160 19.14 0.35 -23.73
N ASN A 161 19.84 1.47 -23.55
CA ASN A 161 20.66 2.04 -24.60
C ASN A 161 22.06 1.42 -24.47
N GLU A 162 22.21 0.13 -24.79
CA GLU A 162 23.52 -0.41 -25.13
C GLU A 162 23.71 -0.22 -26.63
N ASP A 163 24.36 0.91 -26.92
CA ASP A 163 25.48 1.05 -27.85
C ASP A 163 25.45 0.19 -29.12
N GLY A 164 25.34 0.91 -30.23
CA GLY A 164 25.46 0.35 -31.55
C GLY A 164 26.87 -0.11 -31.90
N GLU A 165 26.89 -0.86 -32.99
CA GLU A 165 28.01 -1.11 -33.90
C GLU A 165 29.26 -1.75 -33.28
N MET A 166 29.55 -2.99 -33.69
CA MET A 166 30.72 -3.29 -34.52
C MET A 166 30.55 -4.71 -35.09
N ILE A 167 30.39 -4.77 -36.41
CA ILE A 167 30.57 -5.99 -37.21
C ILE A 167 32.09 -6.08 -37.43
N ASP A 168 32.75 -7.13 -36.93
CA ASP A 168 34.15 -7.43 -37.21
C ASP A 168 34.27 -8.87 -37.72
N ASP A 169 34.82 -8.99 -38.93
CA ASP A 169 34.98 -10.21 -39.72
C ASP A 169 36.10 -11.09 -39.15
N GLY A 170 35.83 -12.39 -39.00
CA GLY A 170 36.87 -13.40 -38.82
C GLY A 170 36.64 -14.55 -39.81
N PRO A 171 37.57 -14.84 -40.75
CA PRO A 171 37.43 -15.97 -41.65
C PRO A 171 37.85 -17.27 -40.95
N SER A 172 37.01 -18.29 -41.05
CA SER A 172 37.38 -19.68 -40.75
C SER A 172 37.58 -20.44 -42.06
N ASP A 173 38.85 -20.58 -42.44
CA ASP A 173 39.30 -21.64 -43.32
C ASP A 173 39.17 -22.97 -42.56
N ASP A 174 38.53 -23.98 -43.16
CA ASP A 174 38.87 -25.37 -42.91
C ASP A 174 38.56 -26.16 -44.20
N ASP A 175 39.67 -26.59 -44.80
CA ASP A 175 39.77 -27.47 -45.94
C ASP A 175 39.08 -28.82 -45.68
N GLU A 176 38.42 -29.39 -46.69
CA GLU A 176 38.57 -30.82 -46.98
C GLU A 176 38.15 -31.10 -48.42
N GLU A 177 39.16 -31.47 -49.22
CA GLU A 177 39.07 -31.95 -50.58
C GLU A 177 38.25 -33.25 -50.63
N ASP A 178 37.34 -33.40 -51.60
CA ASP A 178 37.23 -34.70 -52.25
C ASP A 178 36.78 -34.62 -53.71
N ASP A 179 37.41 -35.49 -54.47
CA ASP A 179 37.81 -35.32 -55.86
C ASP A 179 36.75 -35.84 -56.85
N LYS A 180 36.67 -35.15 -57.98
CA LYS A 180 36.43 -35.67 -59.35
C LYS A 180 35.13 -36.41 -59.73
N LYS A 181 34.38 -35.67 -60.57
CA LYS A 181 33.74 -36.03 -61.86
C LYS A 181 32.40 -36.76 -61.88
#